data_AF-G7K1K3-F1
#
_entry.id   AF-G7K1K3-F1
#
_cell.length_a   1.000
_cell.length_b   1.000
_cell.length_c   1.000
_cell.angle_alpha   90.00
_cell.angle_beta   90.00
_cell.angle_gamma   90.00
#
_symmetry.space_group_name_H-M   'P 1'
#
loop_
_entity.id
_entity.type
_entity.pdbx_description
1 polymer ?
#
loop_
_entity_poly.entity_id
_entity_poly.type
_entity_poly.pdbx_seq_one_letter_code
_entity_poly.pdbx_strand_id
1 'polypeptide(L)'
;MGGYRIQLVAIAIVSFMLLLPNTQGWGEEGHFTVYNLTESLLFLSHFIGDIHQPLHCGFLSDKGGNTINVQWFTTKQNLHRVWDDSIIEIELERFYDSNLGEFIDAIQNNITKVWGDQVEEWENCSSDDIACPITYAYESSQDCCKWAYKDGAEGSTLEGPKATQVISIGLGRTMERKRNSEHLKKTAPEAKLLLKR
;
A
#
# COMPACT_ATOMS: atom_id res chain seq x y z
N MET A 1 -38.11 41.10 -21.38
CA MET A 1 -38.60 39.91 -20.66
C MET A 1 -37.42 39.06 -20.18
N GLY A 2 -36.75 39.45 -19.09
CA GLY A 2 -35.55 38.74 -18.61
C GLY A 2 -35.25 38.85 -17.10
N GLY A 3 -35.81 39.85 -16.39
CA GLY A 3 -35.54 40.04 -14.95
C GLY A 3 -36.30 39.10 -14.01
N TYR A 4 -37.55 38.76 -14.33
CA TYR A 4 -38.42 38.01 -13.41
C TYR A 4 -38.07 36.52 -13.27
N ARG A 5 -37.34 35.93 -14.24
CA ARG A 5 -36.92 34.52 -14.18
C ARG A 5 -35.73 34.28 -13.24
N ILE A 6 -34.87 35.27 -13.05
CA ILE A 6 -33.68 35.13 -12.18
C ILE A 6 -34.06 35.27 -10.70
N GLN A 7 -35.03 36.12 -10.37
CA GLN A 7 -35.50 36.29 -9.00
C GLN A 7 -36.20 35.04 -8.43
N LEU A 8 -36.99 34.31 -9.23
CA LEU A 8 -37.66 33.09 -8.76
C LEU A 8 -36.67 31.94 -8.48
N VAL A 9 -35.58 31.83 -9.25
CA VAL A 9 -34.53 30.83 -9.03
C VAL A 9 -33.74 31.14 -7.76
N ALA A 10 -33.43 32.42 -7.51
CA ALA A 10 -32.73 32.83 -6.30
C ALA A 10 -33.54 32.55 -5.03
N ILE A 11 -34.84 32.80 -5.05
CA ILE A 11 -35.72 32.53 -3.90
C ILE A 11 -35.82 31.01 -3.65
N ALA A 12 -35.93 30.19 -4.70
CA ALA A 12 -35.96 28.74 -4.55
C ALA A 12 -34.65 28.15 -3.98
N ILE A 13 -33.49 28.69 -4.37
CA ILE A 13 -32.19 28.27 -3.83
C ILE A 13 -32.06 28.66 -2.35
N VAL A 14 -32.46 29.87 -1.98
CA VAL A 14 -32.41 30.35 -0.59
C VAL A 14 -33.39 29.57 0.31
N SER A 15 -34.59 29.26 -0.19
CA SER A 15 -35.56 28.43 0.52
C SER A 15 -35.10 26.97 0.63
N PHE A 16 -34.40 26.42 -0.37
CA PHE A 16 -33.82 25.07 -0.30
C PHE A 16 -32.64 24.98 0.68
N MET A 17 -31.82 26.02 0.78
CA MET A 17 -30.76 26.11 1.80
C MET A 17 -31.30 26.23 3.24
N LEU A 18 -32.46 26.85 3.43
CA LEU A 18 -33.11 26.98 4.75
C LEU A 18 -33.90 25.72 5.17
N LEU A 19 -34.15 24.77 4.26
CA LEU A 19 -34.85 23.52 4.51
C LEU A 19 -33.92 22.33 4.75
N LEU A 20 -32.62 22.49 4.53
CA LEU A 20 -31.63 21.54 5.02
C LEU A 20 -31.52 21.72 6.54
N PRO A 21 -31.78 20.68 7.36
CA PRO A 21 -31.47 20.75 8.76
C PRO A 21 -29.98 21.07 8.87
N ASN A 22 -29.67 22.21 9.47
CA ASN A 22 -28.36 22.45 10.06
C ASN A 22 -28.11 21.31 11.05
N THR A 23 -27.48 20.22 10.60
CA THR A 23 -26.73 19.36 11.49
C THR A 23 -25.63 20.25 12.05
N GLN A 24 -25.85 20.73 13.27
CA GLN A 24 -24.93 21.55 14.03
C GLN A 24 -23.53 20.94 14.00
N GLY A 25 -22.64 21.61 13.29
CA GLY A 25 -21.20 21.40 13.32
C GLY A 25 -20.51 22.76 13.20
N TRP A 26 -20.97 23.74 13.98
CA TRP A 26 -20.40 25.09 14.03
C TRP A 26 -20.03 25.40 15.49
N GLY A 27 -18.83 24.98 15.88
CA GLY A 27 -18.12 25.50 17.07
C GLY A 27 -17.09 26.55 16.64
N GLU A 28 -16.59 27.36 17.57
CA GLU A 28 -15.63 28.45 17.32
C GLU A 28 -14.26 28.00 16.77
N GLU A 29 -14.02 26.70 16.63
CA GLU A 29 -12.85 26.13 15.96
C GLU A 29 -13.27 25.54 14.60
N GLY A 30 -13.15 26.36 13.55
CA GLY A 30 -13.52 25.98 12.19
C GLY A 30 -12.86 24.67 11.75
N HIS A 31 -13.68 23.79 11.16
CA HIS A 31 -13.24 22.68 10.31
C HIS A 31 -12.42 21.56 10.98
N PHE A 32 -12.79 21.08 12.17
CA PHE A 32 -12.34 19.76 12.58
C PHE A 32 -13.16 18.69 11.85
N THR A 33 -12.72 18.28 10.66
CA THR A 33 -13.09 16.96 10.14
C THR A 33 -12.62 15.97 11.22
N VAL A 34 -13.55 15.32 11.93
CA VAL A 34 -13.18 14.31 12.93
C VAL A 34 -12.64 13.12 12.16
N TYR A 35 -11.35 13.12 11.87
CA TYR A 35 -10.67 11.98 11.27
C TYR A 35 -10.69 10.83 12.28
N ASN A 36 -11.23 9.69 11.87
CA ASN A 36 -11.15 8.49 12.67
C ASN A 36 -9.70 7.98 12.63
N LEU A 37 -8.95 8.22 13.71
CA LEU A 37 -7.54 7.85 13.79
C LEU A 37 -7.31 6.34 13.66
N THR A 38 -8.27 5.50 14.06
CA THR A 38 -8.21 4.05 13.86
C THR A 38 -8.26 3.71 12.37
N GLU A 39 -9.18 4.32 11.64
CA GLU A 39 -9.32 4.14 10.19
C GLU A 39 -8.08 4.66 9.45
N SER A 40 -7.60 5.87 9.80
CA SER A 40 -6.37 6.44 9.24
C SER A 40 -5.15 5.53 9.46
N LEU A 41 -5.04 4.93 10.65
CA LEU A 41 -3.97 4.00 10.98
C LEU A 41 -4.03 2.71 10.14
N LEU A 42 -5.23 2.15 9.98
CA LEU A 42 -5.43 0.94 9.16
C LEU A 42 -5.08 1.21 7.70
N PHE A 43 -5.55 2.34 7.15
CA PHE A 43 -5.20 2.76 5.80
C PHE A 43 -3.70 3.00 5.64
N LEU A 44 -3.07 3.73 6.56
CA LEU A 44 -1.63 4.00 6.50
C LEU A 44 -0.82 2.70 6.54
N SER A 45 -1.16 1.77 7.43
CA SER A 45 -0.49 0.46 7.49
C SER A 45 -0.72 -0.32 6.19
N HIS A 46 -1.92 -0.35 5.65
CA HIS A 46 -2.22 -1.07 4.43
C HIS A 46 -1.47 -0.49 3.22
N PHE A 47 -1.56 0.82 3.01
CA PHE A 47 -0.93 1.49 1.86
C PHE A 47 0.60 1.49 1.90
N ILE A 48 1.21 1.50 3.09
CA ILE A 48 2.67 1.26 3.17
C ILE A 48 3.00 -0.17 2.72
N GLY A 49 2.12 -1.16 2.91
CA GLY A 49 2.30 -2.49 2.31
C GLY A 49 2.15 -2.46 0.79
N ASP A 50 1.02 -1.94 0.31
CA ASP A 50 0.67 -1.93 -1.12
C ASP A 50 1.72 -1.21 -1.98
N ILE A 51 2.24 -0.07 -1.51
CA ILE A 51 3.23 0.69 -2.26
C ILE A 51 4.55 -0.06 -2.46
N HIS A 52 4.82 -1.12 -1.68
CA HIS A 52 5.98 -2.00 -1.84
C HIS A 52 5.69 -3.25 -2.69
N GLN A 53 4.43 -3.47 -3.10
CA GLN A 53 4.09 -4.47 -4.09
C GLN A 53 4.39 -3.89 -5.49
N PRO A 54 5.34 -4.45 -6.25
CA PRO A 54 5.78 -3.87 -7.53
C PRO A 54 4.67 -3.51 -8.52
N LEU A 55 3.69 -4.39 -8.71
CA LEU A 55 2.58 -4.22 -9.66
C LEU A 55 1.51 -3.21 -9.19
N HIS A 56 1.50 -2.78 -7.92
CA HIS A 56 0.71 -1.62 -7.49
C HIS A 56 1.29 -0.30 -8.03
N CYS A 57 2.55 -0.31 -8.47
CA CYS A 57 3.21 0.77 -9.23
C CYS A 57 3.48 0.36 -10.70
N GLY A 58 2.62 -0.49 -11.27
CA GLY A 58 2.72 -0.99 -12.65
C GLY A 58 2.09 -0.09 -13.71
N PHE A 59 2.03 -0.60 -14.95
CA PHE A 59 1.46 0.11 -16.09
C PHE A 59 -0.06 0.22 -16.03
N LEU A 60 -0.57 1.38 -16.43
CA LEU A 60 -2.00 1.62 -16.53
C LEU A 60 -2.65 0.74 -17.62
N SER A 61 -1.94 0.46 -18.71
CA SER A 61 -2.46 -0.28 -19.88
C SER A 61 -2.90 -1.70 -19.55
N ASP A 62 -2.25 -2.33 -18.57
CA ASP A 62 -2.55 -3.70 -18.12
C ASP A 62 -3.17 -3.75 -16.71
N LYS A 63 -3.53 -2.57 -16.16
CA LYS A 63 -4.08 -2.41 -14.82
C LYS A 63 -3.16 -3.04 -13.75
N GLY A 64 -1.86 -2.79 -13.85
CA GLY A 64 -0.86 -3.38 -12.95
C GLY A 64 -0.76 -4.90 -13.12
N GLY A 65 -0.82 -5.41 -14.35
CA GLY A 65 -0.74 -6.85 -14.64
C GLY A 65 -2.02 -7.64 -14.40
N ASN A 66 -3.13 -7.00 -14.02
CA ASN A 66 -4.42 -7.68 -13.86
C ASN A 66 -4.97 -8.24 -15.18
N THR A 67 -4.62 -7.65 -16.32
CA THR A 67 -5.05 -8.14 -17.64
C THR A 67 -4.05 -9.08 -18.31
N ILE A 68 -2.93 -9.38 -17.65
CA ILE A 68 -1.92 -10.30 -18.17
C ILE A 68 -2.21 -11.69 -17.60
N ASN A 69 -2.61 -12.64 -18.44
CA ASN A 69 -2.86 -14.01 -18.01
C ASN A 69 -1.57 -14.81 -18.09
N VAL A 70 -1.24 -15.50 -17.01
CA VAL A 70 -0.07 -16.36 -16.89
C VAL A 70 -0.48 -17.72 -16.35
N GLN A 71 0.45 -18.66 -16.44
CA GLN A 71 0.34 -20.01 -15.94
C GLN A 71 1.25 -20.12 -14.71
N TRP A 72 0.69 -20.03 -13.51
CA TRP A 72 1.43 -20.21 -12.26
C TRP A 72 1.49 -21.70 -11.92
N PHE A 73 2.66 -22.32 -12.12
CA PHE A 73 2.78 -23.77 -12.18
C PHE A 73 1.68 -24.39 -13.07
N THR A 74 0.74 -25.15 -12.51
CA THR A 74 -0.35 -25.81 -13.23
C THR A 74 -1.67 -25.03 -13.20
N THR A 75 -1.74 -23.87 -12.54
CA THR A 75 -2.95 -23.04 -12.43
C THR A 75 -2.88 -21.74 -13.25
N LYS A 76 -3.93 -21.45 -14.04
CA LYS A 76 -4.07 -20.16 -14.74
C LYS A 76 -4.46 -19.05 -13.77
N GLN A 77 -3.74 -17.93 -13.78
CA GLN A 77 -4.01 -16.76 -12.96
C GLN A 77 -3.61 -15.48 -13.72
N ASN A 78 -3.97 -14.30 -13.21
CA ASN A 78 -3.39 -13.06 -13.72
C ASN A 78 -2.06 -12.75 -13.01
N LEU A 79 -1.19 -12.00 -13.67
CA LEU A 79 0.13 -11.66 -13.15
C LEU A 79 0.06 -10.91 -11.81
N HIS A 80 -0.90 -9.99 -11.65
CA HIS A 80 -1.08 -9.23 -10.40
C HIS A 80 -1.27 -10.14 -9.19
N ARG A 81 -2.18 -11.12 -9.30
CA ARG A 81 -2.47 -12.10 -8.24
C ARG A 81 -1.25 -12.96 -7.90
N VAL A 82 -0.42 -13.30 -8.87
CA VAL A 82 0.81 -14.07 -8.61
C VAL A 82 1.74 -13.29 -7.67
N TRP A 83 1.83 -11.97 -7.84
CA TRP A 83 2.66 -11.09 -7.01
C TRP A 83 2.01 -10.66 -5.69
N ASP A 84 0.68 -10.54 -5.63
CA ASP A 84 -0.04 -10.29 -4.36
C ASP A 84 0.05 -11.50 -3.42
N ASP A 85 -0.26 -12.70 -3.93
CA ASP A 85 -0.55 -13.86 -3.09
C ASP A 85 0.36 -15.06 -3.42
N SER A 86 0.39 -15.49 -4.69
CA SER A 86 0.79 -16.87 -5.00
C SER A 86 2.27 -17.17 -4.77
N ILE A 87 3.15 -16.17 -4.90
CA ILE A 87 4.57 -16.35 -4.56
C ILE A 87 4.75 -16.51 -3.05
N ILE A 88 4.00 -15.77 -2.23
CA ILE A 88 4.08 -15.88 -0.76
C ILE A 88 3.50 -17.22 -0.31
N GLU A 89 2.35 -17.63 -0.87
CA GLU A 89 1.71 -18.91 -0.58
C GLU A 89 2.66 -20.09 -0.86
N ILE A 90 3.32 -20.11 -2.02
CA ILE A 90 4.22 -21.22 -2.35
C ILE A 90 5.49 -21.21 -1.49
N GLU A 91 5.99 -20.04 -1.12
CA GLU A 91 7.16 -19.91 -0.25
C GLU A 91 6.86 -20.44 1.14
N LEU A 92 5.72 -20.03 1.71
CA LEU A 92 5.22 -20.51 3.00
C LEU A 92 5.03 -22.02 3.01
N GLU A 93 4.37 -22.56 1.99
CA GLU A 93 4.13 -24.00 1.87
C GLU A 93 5.44 -24.79 1.76
N ARG A 94 6.39 -24.34 0.94
CA ARG A 94 7.61 -25.10 0.62
C ARG A 94 8.69 -25.02 1.69
N PHE A 95 8.85 -23.87 2.35
CA PHE A 95 10.00 -23.60 3.20
C PHE A 95 9.66 -23.40 4.68
N TYR A 96 8.39 -23.14 5.00
CA TYR A 96 7.98 -22.76 6.35
C TYR A 96 6.83 -23.61 6.89
N ASP A 97 6.45 -24.71 6.24
CA ASP A 97 5.30 -25.56 6.64
C ASP A 97 4.01 -24.74 6.87
N SER A 98 3.79 -23.73 6.03
CA SER A 98 2.71 -22.75 6.16
C SER A 98 2.71 -21.93 7.46
N ASN A 99 3.83 -21.89 8.19
CA ASN A 99 4.00 -21.10 9.41
C ASN A 99 4.40 -19.66 9.08
N LEU A 100 3.41 -18.76 9.14
CA LEU A 100 3.63 -17.33 8.92
C LEU A 100 4.59 -16.70 9.94
N GLY A 101 4.60 -17.17 11.19
CA GLY A 101 5.48 -16.66 12.24
C GLY A 101 6.95 -16.91 11.89
N GLU A 102 7.29 -18.12 11.48
CA GLU A 102 8.66 -18.46 11.06
C GLU A 102 9.11 -17.70 9.82
N PHE A 103 8.19 -17.44 8.88
CA PHE A 103 8.48 -16.61 7.72
C PHE A 103 8.76 -15.15 8.10
N ILE A 104 7.96 -14.58 9.00
CA ILE A 104 8.19 -13.23 9.54
C ILE A 104 9.53 -13.18 10.27
N ASP A 105 9.82 -14.15 11.14
CA ASP A 105 11.10 -14.25 11.86
C ASP A 105 12.27 -14.36 10.89
N ALA A 106 12.13 -15.08 9.78
CA ALA A 106 13.15 -15.19 8.75
C ALA A 106 13.41 -13.83 8.05
N ILE A 107 12.35 -13.07 7.73
CA ILE A 107 12.49 -11.72 7.16
C ILE A 107 13.18 -10.79 8.17
N GLN A 108 12.76 -10.79 9.44
CA GLN A 108 13.39 -9.97 10.49
C GLN A 108 14.87 -10.32 10.70
N ASN A 109 15.20 -11.62 10.65
CA ASN A 109 16.58 -12.09 10.65
C ASN A 109 17.36 -11.58 9.44
N ASN A 110 16.78 -11.61 8.23
CA ASN A 110 17.42 -11.11 7.02
C ASN A 110 17.65 -9.60 7.05
N ILE A 111 16.69 -8.81 7.54
CA ILE A 111 16.86 -7.36 7.78
C ILE A 111 18.11 -7.11 8.62
N THR A 112 18.34 -7.91 9.66
CA THR A 112 19.47 -7.71 10.57
C THR A 112 20.79 -8.28 10.05
N LYS A 113 20.75 -9.44 9.39
CA LYS A 113 21.95 -10.24 9.07
C LYS A 113 22.38 -10.16 7.60
N VAL A 114 21.45 -9.92 6.68
CA VAL A 114 21.67 -9.99 5.23
C VAL A 114 21.55 -8.62 4.57
N TRP A 115 20.57 -7.82 4.99
CA TRP A 115 20.27 -6.50 4.41
C TRP A 115 20.62 -5.34 5.35
N GLY A 116 21.39 -5.60 6.41
CA GLY A 116 21.68 -4.59 7.44
C GLY A 116 22.38 -3.35 6.89
N ASP A 117 23.11 -3.48 5.78
CA ASP A 117 23.74 -2.40 5.03
C ASP A 117 22.75 -1.54 4.23
N GLN A 118 21.61 -2.09 3.82
CA GLN A 118 20.56 -1.42 3.08
C GLN A 118 19.50 -0.77 3.97
N VAL A 119 19.39 -1.21 5.23
CA VAL A 119 18.38 -0.70 6.16
C VAL A 119 18.50 0.81 6.33
N GLU A 120 19.72 1.35 6.52
CA GLU A 120 19.92 2.80 6.68
C GLU A 120 19.34 3.58 5.48
N GLU A 121 19.51 3.07 4.26
CA GLU A 121 18.93 3.67 3.06
C GLU A 121 17.39 3.57 3.06
N TRP A 122 16.82 2.43 3.48
CA TRP A 122 15.36 2.25 3.52
C TRP A 122 14.68 3.16 4.54
N GLU A 123 15.38 3.43 5.65
CA GLU A 123 14.93 4.31 6.73
C GLU A 123 15.13 5.80 6.41
N ASN A 124 16.09 6.13 5.53
CA ASN A 124 16.39 7.50 5.17
C ASN A 124 15.25 8.13 4.35
N CYS A 125 14.53 9.02 5.00
CA CYS A 125 13.55 9.92 4.40
C CYS A 125 13.93 11.34 4.84
N SER A 126 13.77 12.33 3.96
CA SER A 126 14.14 13.73 4.22
C SER A 126 13.73 14.18 5.63
N SER A 127 14.57 14.96 6.32
CA SER A 127 14.39 15.29 7.75
C SER A 127 13.06 15.96 8.08
N ASP A 128 12.44 16.60 7.08
CA ASP A 128 11.20 17.35 7.24
C ASP A 128 9.94 16.54 6.83
N ASP A 129 10.11 15.36 6.21
CA ASP A 129 9.02 14.53 5.71
C ASP A 129 8.63 13.41 6.69
N ILE A 130 7.33 13.21 6.88
CA ILE A 130 6.78 12.14 7.75
C ILE A 130 6.87 10.76 7.07
N ALA A 131 6.86 10.73 5.73
CA ALA A 131 7.00 9.55 4.88
C ALA A 131 7.46 9.96 3.47
N CYS A 132 8.10 9.05 2.74
CA CYS A 132 8.63 9.30 1.40
C CYS A 132 7.95 8.43 0.31
N PRO A 133 6.62 8.53 0.11
CA PRO A 133 5.89 7.62 -0.79
C PRO A 133 6.37 7.69 -2.25
N ILE A 134 6.89 8.83 -2.70
CA ILE A 134 7.45 8.95 -4.06
C ILE A 134 8.67 8.03 -4.24
N THR A 135 9.56 7.99 -3.24
CA THR A 135 10.71 7.08 -3.24
C THR A 135 10.26 5.63 -3.24
N TYR A 136 9.26 5.30 -2.42
CA TYR A 136 8.77 3.93 -2.30
C TYR A 136 8.13 3.46 -3.60
N ALA A 137 7.30 4.31 -4.22
CA ALA A 137 6.69 4.04 -5.52
C ALA A 137 7.74 3.93 -6.63
N TYR A 138 8.78 4.78 -6.61
CA TYR A 138 9.87 4.72 -7.57
C TYR A 138 10.61 3.37 -7.49
N GLU A 139 11.02 2.93 -6.30
CA GLU A 139 11.63 1.62 -6.09
C GLU A 139 10.74 0.48 -6.59
N SER A 140 9.46 0.48 -6.20
CA SER A 140 8.50 -0.55 -6.63
C SER A 140 8.30 -0.56 -8.15
N SER A 141 8.27 0.60 -8.79
CA SER A 141 8.18 0.68 -10.26
C SER A 141 9.42 0.12 -10.97
N GLN A 142 10.61 0.28 -10.38
CA GLN A 142 11.85 -0.32 -10.88
C GLN A 142 11.83 -1.84 -10.73
N ASP A 143 11.44 -2.33 -9.55
CA ASP A 143 11.31 -3.77 -9.30
C ASP A 143 10.24 -4.40 -10.20
N CYS A 144 9.16 -3.67 -10.48
CA CYS A 144 8.10 -4.06 -11.39
C CYS A 144 8.60 -4.29 -12.81
N CYS A 145 9.36 -3.33 -13.36
CA CYS A 145 9.94 -3.45 -14.69
C CYS A 145 11.02 -4.53 -14.76
N LYS A 146 11.87 -4.61 -13.73
CA LYS A 146 13.03 -5.50 -13.71
C LYS A 146 12.67 -6.96 -13.52
N TRP A 147 11.59 -7.24 -12.78
CA TRP A 147 11.24 -8.58 -12.33
C TRP A 147 9.84 -9.00 -12.76
N ALA A 148 8.80 -8.22 -12.43
CA ALA A 148 7.41 -8.63 -12.68
C ALA A 148 7.08 -8.73 -14.17
N TYR A 149 7.26 -7.64 -14.92
CA TYR A 149 6.96 -7.63 -16.35
C TYR A 149 7.97 -8.38 -17.20
N LYS A 150 9.20 -8.55 -16.71
CA LYS A 150 10.26 -9.25 -17.45
C LYS A 150 9.92 -10.73 -17.66
N ASP A 151 9.35 -11.38 -16.65
CA ASP A 151 9.02 -12.80 -16.69
C ASP A 151 7.51 -13.02 -16.97
N GLY A 152 6.67 -12.04 -16.67
CA GLY A 152 5.20 -12.09 -16.82
C GLY A 152 4.68 -11.62 -18.18
N ALA A 153 5.08 -12.26 -19.27
CA ALA A 153 4.45 -12.06 -20.58
C ALA A 153 3.12 -12.83 -20.69
N GLU A 154 2.19 -12.39 -21.54
CA GLU A 154 0.91 -13.09 -21.76
C GLU A 154 1.14 -14.56 -22.16
N GLY A 155 0.48 -15.47 -21.45
CA GLY A 155 0.59 -16.91 -21.64
C GLY A 155 1.89 -17.54 -21.13
N SER A 156 2.77 -16.79 -20.47
CA SER A 156 4.01 -17.34 -19.90
C SER A 156 3.73 -18.27 -18.73
N THR A 157 4.62 -19.24 -18.54
CA THR A 157 4.64 -20.09 -17.34
C THR A 157 5.65 -19.54 -16.35
N LEU A 158 5.21 -19.30 -15.13
CA LEU A 158 6.02 -18.79 -14.04
C LEU A 158 6.29 -19.92 -13.03
N GLU A 159 7.57 -20.18 -12.75
CA GLU A 159 8.04 -21.20 -11.82
C GLU A 159 9.06 -20.57 -10.86
N GLY A 160 8.64 -20.32 -9.61
CA GLY A 160 9.37 -19.50 -8.62
C GLY A 160 10.72 -20.09 -8.18
N PRO A 161 11.79 -19.28 -8.27
CA PRO A 161 12.44 -18.76 -7.05
C PRO A 161 12.87 -17.27 -7.10
N LYS A 162 13.01 -16.66 -8.30
CA LYS A 162 13.55 -15.28 -8.41
C LYS A 162 12.59 -14.20 -7.89
N ALA A 163 11.28 -14.43 -8.05
CA ALA A 163 10.27 -13.49 -7.59
C ALA A 163 10.13 -13.47 -6.05
N THR A 164 10.45 -14.58 -5.38
CA THR A 164 10.44 -14.67 -3.91
C THR A 164 11.38 -13.64 -3.28
N GLN A 165 12.62 -13.54 -3.77
CA GLN A 165 13.61 -12.62 -3.17
C GLN A 165 13.14 -11.16 -3.23
N VAL A 166 12.53 -10.75 -4.34
CA VAL A 166 12.02 -9.39 -4.53
C VAL A 166 10.90 -9.10 -3.54
N ILE A 167 9.96 -10.04 -3.37
CA ILE A 167 8.88 -9.91 -2.39
C ILE A 167 9.43 -9.87 -0.97
N SER A 168 10.39 -10.71 -0.61
CA SER A 168 11.00 -10.67 0.73
C SER A 168 11.68 -9.33 1.03
N ILE A 169 12.34 -8.71 0.04
CA ILE A 169 12.91 -7.36 0.18
C ILE A 169 11.81 -6.31 0.33
N GLY A 170 10.74 -6.37 -0.48
CA GLY A 170 9.59 -5.48 -0.38
C GLY A 170 8.89 -5.54 0.99
N LEU A 171 8.73 -6.75 1.53
CA LEU A 171 8.25 -6.98 2.90
C LEU A 171 9.22 -6.40 3.94
N GLY A 172 10.52 -6.57 3.76
CA GLY A 172 11.54 -5.96 4.62
C GLY A 172 11.47 -4.43 4.64
N ARG A 173 11.42 -3.78 3.47
CA ARG A 173 11.22 -2.32 3.35
C ARG A 173 9.94 -1.86 4.02
N THR A 174 8.85 -2.60 3.83
CA THR A 174 7.55 -2.33 4.48
C THR A 174 7.69 -2.35 6.00
N MET A 175 8.32 -3.38 6.57
CA MET A 175 8.52 -3.52 8.01
C MET A 175 9.35 -2.35 8.57
N GLU A 176 10.48 -2.02 7.96
CA GLU A 176 11.36 -0.94 8.47
C GLU A 176 10.70 0.44 8.33
N ARG A 177 10.01 0.73 7.23
CA ARG A 177 9.33 2.02 7.00
C ARG A 177 8.09 2.18 7.88
N LYS A 178 7.35 1.10 8.16
CA LYS A 178 6.29 1.12 9.19
C LYS A 178 6.88 1.36 10.58
N ARG A 179 7.99 0.69 10.90
CA ARG A 179 8.66 0.84 12.21
C ARG A 179 9.09 2.27 12.47
N ASN A 180 9.62 2.96 11.47
CA ASN A 180 10.14 4.32 11.64
C ASN A 180 9.13 5.43 11.44
N SER A 181 7.91 5.13 10.97
CA SER A 181 6.87 6.13 10.83
C SER A 181 6.51 6.74 12.20
N GLU A 182 6.87 8.01 12.39
CA GLU A 182 6.54 8.78 13.59
C GLU A 182 5.02 8.87 13.80
N HIS A 183 4.24 8.86 12.73
CA HIS A 183 2.78 8.83 12.83
C HIS A 183 2.31 7.50 13.42
N LEU A 184 2.74 6.35 12.87
CA LEU A 184 2.40 5.03 13.40
C LEU A 184 2.79 4.88 14.88
N LYS A 185 3.98 5.35 15.26
CA LYS A 185 4.43 5.34 16.66
C LYS A 185 3.52 6.17 17.59
N LYS A 186 2.98 7.30 17.10
CA LYS A 186 2.12 8.22 17.88
C LYS A 186 0.66 7.78 17.95
N THR A 187 0.08 7.31 16.84
CA THR A 187 -1.34 6.92 16.77
C THR A 187 -1.59 5.48 17.19
N ALA A 188 -0.55 4.62 17.19
CA ALA A 188 -0.68 3.20 17.47
C ALA A 188 0.33 2.67 18.51
N PRO A 189 0.41 3.24 19.72
CA PRO A 189 1.28 2.70 20.77
C PRO A 189 0.91 1.25 21.17
N GLU A 190 -0.32 0.81 20.87
CA GLU A 190 -0.81 -0.57 21.00
C GLU A 190 -0.20 -1.51 19.94
N ALA A 191 0.16 -0.99 18.76
CA ALA A 191 0.70 -1.75 17.63
C ALA A 191 2.18 -2.11 17.81
N LYS A 192 2.61 -2.33 19.06
CA LYS A 192 3.98 -2.77 19.41
C LYS A 192 4.41 -4.00 18.63
N LEU A 193 3.48 -4.87 18.22
CA LEU A 193 3.80 -6.04 17.40
C LEU A 193 4.35 -5.65 16.01
N LEU A 194 3.84 -4.57 15.41
CA LEU A 194 4.32 -4.05 14.12
C LEU A 194 5.65 -3.29 14.24
N LEU A 195 6.06 -2.95 15.46
CA LEU A 195 7.22 -2.11 15.75
C LEU A 195 8.36 -2.88 16.45
N LYS A 196 8.15 -4.14 16.81
CA LYS A 196 9.13 -4.98 17.51
C LYS A 196 10.10 -5.61 16.51
N ARG A 197 11.39 -5.56 16.86
CA ARG A 197 12.48 -6.26 16.20
C ARG A 197 12.69 -7.63 16.82
#